data_AF-A0A7Y2V251-F1
#
_entry.id   AF-A0A7Y2V251-F1
#
_cell.length_a   1.000
_cell.length_b   1.000
_cell.length_c   1.000
_cell.angle_alpha   90.00
_cell.angle_beta   90.00
_cell.angle_gamma   90.00
#
_symmetry.space_group_name_H-M   'P 1'
#
loop_
_entity.id
_entity.type
_entity.pdbx_description
1 polymer ?
#
loop_
_entity_poly.entity_id
_entity_poly.type
_entity_poly.pdbx_seq_one_letter_code
_entity_poly.pdbx_strand_id
1 'polypeptide(L)'
;MIKSKLIIVLLLVSSSVFCQKSTLIQNINFRAKELKHYLNKSEDSLILEAEYSTIYSVNIFNKNYNTSIEVNKNKTVIPISNLDIGRYVVEAILRDKRIIITLLRNEPFLDPPKIENLISEKRSYLLNYKKAIASKPKKIEKKSTYLYWVYSVVNSGPFSKKIKKMANLDDAERMIQRNQLDIKTLKGQSNILIIWEVYDKKMFFKHKVLDKDYLYRKSPYFNSKPYYTTESYGLEISSNY
;
A
#
# COMPACT_ATOMS: atom_id res chain seq x y z
N MET A 1 -36.39 -43.04 4.03
CA MET A 1 -36.60 -41.77 4.76
C MET A 1 -35.31 -41.00 5.09
N ILE A 2 -34.19 -41.67 5.45
CA ILE A 2 -32.94 -40.99 5.86
C ILE A 2 -32.25 -40.22 4.72
N LYS A 3 -32.26 -40.75 3.49
CA LYS A 3 -31.64 -40.10 2.31
C LYS A 3 -32.27 -38.75 1.95
N SER A 4 -33.59 -38.63 2.08
CA SER A 4 -34.33 -37.38 1.80
C SER A 4 -34.04 -36.29 2.85
N LYS A 5 -33.93 -36.66 4.13
CA LYS A 5 -33.56 -35.72 5.20
C LYS A 5 -32.13 -35.17 5.02
N LEU A 6 -31.19 -36.00 4.55
CA LEU A 6 -29.80 -35.58 4.31
C LEU A 6 -29.70 -34.56 3.17
N ILE A 7 -30.48 -34.73 2.09
CA ILE A 7 -30.50 -33.80 0.94
C ILE A 7 -31.06 -32.44 1.35
N ILE A 8 -32.09 -32.40 2.18
CA ILE A 8 -32.67 -31.15 2.70
C ILE A 8 -31.65 -30.40 3.57
N VAL A 9 -30.92 -31.11 4.43
CA VAL A 9 -29.84 -30.52 5.23
C VAL A 9 -28.73 -29.97 4.32
N LEU A 10 -28.35 -30.69 3.26
CA LEU A 10 -27.33 -30.24 2.31
C LEU A 10 -27.75 -28.96 1.55
N LEU A 11 -29.03 -28.83 1.18
CA LEU A 11 -29.60 -27.65 0.52
C LEU A 11 -29.70 -26.43 1.46
N LEU A 12 -30.02 -26.65 2.74
CA LEU A 12 -30.04 -25.59 3.75
C LEU A 12 -28.62 -25.08 4.08
N VAL A 13 -27.63 -25.96 4.09
CA VAL A 13 -26.23 -25.57 4.32
C VAL A 13 -25.67 -24.78 3.13
N SER A 14 -25.97 -25.18 1.89
CA SER A 14 -25.43 -24.48 0.70
C SER A 14 -25.97 -23.06 0.53
N SER A 15 -27.25 -22.83 0.83
CA SER A 15 -27.88 -21.50 0.76
C SER A 15 -27.29 -20.49 1.75
N SER A 16 -26.78 -20.95 2.90
CA SER A 16 -26.13 -20.07 3.90
C SER A 16 -24.77 -19.50 3.45
N VAL A 17 -24.08 -20.16 2.50
CA VAL A 17 -22.77 -19.70 2.01
C VAL A 17 -22.89 -18.54 1.02
N PHE A 18 -24.01 -18.47 0.30
CA PHE A 18 -24.26 -17.45 -0.73
C PHE A 18 -24.77 -16.10 -0.18
N CYS A 19 -25.06 -15.99 1.12
CA CYS A 19 -25.60 -14.77 1.74
C CYS A 19 -24.54 -13.94 2.51
N GLN A 20 -23.25 -14.24 2.35
CA GLN A 20 -22.18 -13.48 3.01
C GLN A 20 -21.94 -12.13 2.31
N LYS A 21 -22.23 -11.04 3.01
CA LYS A 21 -21.97 -9.66 2.55
C LYS A 21 -20.48 -9.39 2.49
N SER A 22 -19.69 -10.01 3.36
CA SER A 22 -18.23 -9.92 3.35
C SER A 22 -17.55 -11.22 3.70
N THR A 23 -16.44 -11.47 3.04
CA THR A 23 -15.60 -12.63 3.30
C THR A 23 -14.18 -12.18 3.65
N LEU A 24 -13.65 -12.70 4.74
CA LEU A 24 -12.29 -12.41 5.19
C LEU A 24 -11.41 -13.64 4.94
N ILE A 25 -10.37 -13.48 4.13
CA ILE A 25 -9.43 -14.58 3.88
C ILE A 25 -8.50 -14.71 5.08
N GLN A 26 -8.57 -15.87 5.72
CA GLN A 26 -7.73 -16.16 6.88
C GLN A 26 -6.25 -16.21 6.49
N ASN A 27 -5.40 -15.65 7.36
CA ASN A 27 -3.97 -15.64 7.12
C ASN A 27 -3.36 -16.95 7.65
N ILE A 28 -2.97 -17.82 6.73
CA ILE A 28 -2.35 -19.12 7.05
C ILE A 28 -0.86 -19.01 7.39
N ASN A 29 -0.26 -17.82 7.32
CA ASN A 29 1.15 -17.63 7.62
C ASN A 29 1.40 -17.74 9.13
N PHE A 30 2.17 -18.74 9.56
CA PHE A 30 2.52 -18.96 10.97
C PHE A 30 3.20 -17.73 11.61
N ARG A 31 3.93 -16.92 10.84
CA ARG A 31 4.59 -15.70 11.33
C ARG A 31 3.60 -14.58 11.68
N ALA A 32 2.38 -14.65 11.16
CA ALA A 32 1.30 -13.70 11.39
C ALA A 32 0.27 -14.21 12.41
N LYS A 33 0.52 -15.35 13.07
CA LYS A 33 -0.40 -15.98 14.03
C LYS A 33 -0.79 -15.06 15.20
N GLU A 34 0.05 -14.09 15.53
CA GLU A 34 -0.20 -13.14 16.62
C GLU A 34 -1.37 -12.19 16.34
N LEU A 35 -1.72 -11.95 15.08
CA LEU A 35 -2.82 -11.08 14.70
C LEU A 35 -4.04 -11.93 14.38
N LYS A 36 -5.00 -11.93 15.30
CA LYS A 36 -6.32 -12.50 15.08
C LYS A 36 -7.16 -11.50 14.31
N HIS A 37 -7.81 -11.96 13.26
CA HIS A 37 -8.68 -11.13 12.41
C HIS A 37 -9.96 -11.88 12.06
N TYR A 38 -11.08 -11.19 12.24
CA TYR A 38 -12.40 -11.73 11.99
C TYR A 38 -13.40 -10.62 11.72
N LEU A 39 -14.49 -10.96 11.05
CA LEU A 39 -15.62 -10.05 10.88
C LEU A 39 -16.54 -10.14 12.11
N ASN A 40 -17.21 -9.05 12.45
CA ASN A 40 -18.28 -9.09 13.43
C ASN A 40 -19.50 -9.86 12.89
N LYS A 41 -20.50 -10.12 13.75
CA LYS A 41 -21.70 -10.89 13.38
C LYS A 41 -22.49 -10.28 12.21
N SER A 42 -22.48 -8.95 12.09
CA SER A 42 -23.17 -8.23 11.02
C SER A 42 -22.35 -8.12 9.73
N GLU A 43 -21.11 -8.61 9.74
CA GLU A 43 -20.12 -8.52 8.65
C GLU A 43 -19.79 -7.08 8.20
N ASP A 44 -20.17 -6.07 8.98
CA ASP A 44 -20.02 -4.64 8.67
C ASP A 44 -18.73 -4.03 9.26
N SER A 45 -18.02 -4.78 10.09
CA SER A 45 -16.82 -4.33 10.78
C SER A 45 -15.74 -5.42 10.81
N LEU A 46 -14.52 -5.02 10.50
CA LEU A 46 -13.32 -5.84 10.64
C LEU A 46 -12.73 -5.65 12.04
N ILE A 47 -12.57 -6.74 12.77
CA ILE A 47 -11.95 -6.75 14.09
C ILE A 47 -10.54 -7.29 13.96
N LEU A 48 -9.57 -6.55 14.49
CA LEU A 48 -8.16 -6.91 14.54
C LEU A 48 -7.70 -6.91 15.99
N GLU A 49 -7.10 -8.02 16.41
CA GLU A 49 -6.63 -8.22 17.78
C GLU A 49 -5.24 -8.86 17.75
N ALA A 50 -4.24 -8.11 18.18
CA ALA A 50 -2.87 -8.57 18.34
C ALA A 50 -2.68 -9.11 19.76
N GLU A 51 -2.13 -10.32 19.87
CA GLU A 51 -2.03 -11.05 21.13
C GLU A 51 -1.01 -10.43 22.10
N TYR A 52 0.15 -10.02 21.59
CA TYR A 52 1.27 -9.48 22.40
C TYR A 52 1.85 -8.16 21.89
N SER A 53 1.33 -7.64 20.77
CA SER A 53 1.93 -6.55 20.01
C SER A 53 0.95 -5.38 19.84
N THR A 54 1.47 -4.16 19.67
CA THR A 54 0.65 -2.99 19.34
C THR A 54 0.40 -2.92 17.84
N ILE A 55 -0.85 -2.72 17.44
CA ILE A 55 -1.21 -2.34 16.07
C ILE A 55 -1.06 -0.82 15.99
N TYR A 56 -0.07 -0.36 15.23
CA TYR A 56 0.20 1.07 15.05
C TYR A 56 -0.77 1.67 14.05
N SER A 57 -0.92 1.05 12.89
CA SER A 57 -1.83 1.52 11.86
C SER A 57 -2.39 0.38 11.02
N VAL A 58 -3.51 0.66 10.37
CA VAL A 58 -4.14 -0.25 9.42
C VAL A 58 -4.43 0.48 8.13
N ASN A 59 -3.89 -0.03 7.03
CA ASN A 59 -4.15 0.50 5.70
C ASN A 59 -5.16 -0.40 4.99
N ILE A 60 -6.17 0.19 4.36
CA ILE A 60 -7.14 -0.54 3.54
C ILE A 60 -7.12 0.09 2.15
N PHE A 61 -6.82 -0.71 1.13
CA PHE A 61 -6.70 -0.20 -0.22
C PHE A 61 -7.12 -1.19 -1.31
N ASN A 62 -7.57 -0.64 -2.44
CA ASN A 62 -7.75 -1.33 -3.72
C ASN A 62 -7.22 -0.42 -4.86
N LYS A 63 -7.57 -0.70 -6.12
CA LYS A 63 -7.14 0.12 -7.27
C LYS A 63 -7.56 1.60 -7.19
N ASN A 64 -8.72 1.88 -6.60
CA ASN A 64 -9.40 3.19 -6.59
C ASN A 64 -9.62 3.75 -5.17
N TYR A 65 -9.33 2.99 -4.12
CA TYR A 65 -9.55 3.35 -2.72
C TYR A 65 -8.27 3.17 -1.91
N ASN A 66 -7.96 4.11 -1.01
CA ASN A 66 -6.84 3.99 -0.08
C ASN A 66 -7.15 4.80 1.18
N THR A 67 -7.08 4.15 2.35
CA THR A 67 -7.22 4.80 3.65
C THR A 67 -6.19 4.25 4.63
N SER A 68 -5.77 5.09 5.56
CA SER A 68 -4.85 4.74 6.66
C SER A 68 -5.48 5.16 7.97
N ILE A 69 -5.62 4.22 8.89
CA ILE A 69 -6.21 4.42 10.21
C ILE A 69 -5.11 4.24 11.24
N GLU A 70 -4.84 5.29 12.02
CA GLU A 70 -3.94 5.20 13.17
C GLU A 70 -4.69 4.58 14.36
N VAL A 71 -4.07 3.60 15.01
CA VAL A 71 -4.71 2.76 16.02
C VAL A 71 -3.99 2.87 17.36
N ASN A 72 -2.69 2.60 17.38
CA ASN A 72 -1.83 2.58 18.57
C ASN A 72 -2.38 1.76 19.76
N LYS A 73 -3.04 0.63 19.47
CA LYS A 73 -3.69 -0.28 20.44
C LYS A 73 -3.49 -1.73 20.01
N ASN A 74 -3.63 -2.67 20.94
CA ASN A 74 -3.57 -4.11 20.62
C ASN A 74 -4.87 -4.62 19.96
N LYS A 75 -6.00 -3.92 20.13
CA LYS A 75 -7.29 -4.27 19.55
C LYS A 75 -7.92 -3.06 18.87
N THR A 76 -8.52 -3.29 17.71
CA THR A 76 -9.24 -2.25 16.97
C THR A 76 -10.42 -2.83 16.19
N VAL A 77 -11.41 -1.97 15.94
CA VAL A 77 -12.60 -2.27 15.17
C VAL A 77 -12.66 -1.26 14.03
N ILE A 78 -12.67 -1.75 12.80
CA ILE A 78 -12.67 -0.92 11.60
C ILE A 78 -14.00 -1.11 10.88
N PRO A 79 -14.84 -0.07 10.77
CA PRO A 79 -16.05 -0.14 9.96
C PRO A 79 -15.68 -0.36 8.49
N ILE A 80 -16.29 -1.38 7.87
CA ILE A 80 -16.14 -1.71 6.45
C ILE A 80 -17.44 -1.51 5.66
N SER A 81 -18.48 -1.00 6.32
CA SER A 81 -19.80 -0.73 5.72
C SER A 81 -19.75 0.22 4.53
N ASN A 82 -18.81 1.16 4.56
CA ASN A 82 -18.70 2.22 3.56
C ASN A 82 -17.77 1.83 2.40
N LEU A 83 -17.26 0.59 2.39
CA LEU A 83 -16.46 0.07 1.30
C LEU A 83 -17.37 -0.46 0.19
N ASP A 84 -17.12 0.03 -1.02
CA ASP A 84 -17.74 -0.47 -2.25
C ASP A 84 -17.45 -1.97 -2.42
N ILE A 85 -18.28 -2.63 -3.22
CA ILE A 85 -18.10 -4.03 -3.61
C ILE A 85 -16.73 -4.20 -4.29
N GLY A 86 -15.99 -5.23 -3.87
CA GLY A 86 -14.68 -5.51 -4.44
C GLY A 86 -13.69 -6.15 -3.47
N ARG A 87 -12.47 -6.33 -3.98
CA ARG A 87 -11.35 -6.93 -3.25
C ARG A 87 -10.43 -5.86 -2.67
N TYR A 88 -10.27 -5.88 -1.36
CA TYR A 88 -9.40 -4.98 -0.62
C TYR A 88 -8.23 -5.73 -0.02
N VAL A 89 -7.10 -5.05 0.00
CA VAL A 89 -5.92 -5.45 0.76
C VAL A 89 -5.94 -4.68 2.06
N VAL A 90 -5.96 -5.40 3.18
CA VAL A 90 -5.84 -4.84 4.51
C VAL A 90 -4.43 -5.12 5.01
N GLU A 91 -3.72 -4.08 5.38
CA GLU A 91 -2.35 -4.15 5.87
C GLU A 91 -2.33 -3.63 7.30
N ALA A 92 -2.13 -4.53 8.27
CA ALA A 92 -1.93 -4.18 9.67
C ALA A 92 -0.42 -4.02 9.95
N ILE A 93 -0.03 -2.85 10.44
CA ILE A 93 1.34 -2.52 10.82
C ILE A 93 1.48 -2.70 12.33
N LEU A 94 2.27 -3.68 12.72
CA LEU A 94 2.70 -3.95 14.09
C LEU A 94 4.14 -3.44 14.28
N ARG A 95 4.72 -3.62 15.48
CA ARG A 95 6.06 -3.09 15.83
C ARG A 95 7.15 -3.55 14.88
N ASP A 96 7.17 -4.84 14.59
CA ASP A 96 8.22 -5.54 13.85
C ASP A 96 7.68 -6.26 12.61
N LYS A 97 6.36 -6.26 12.42
CA LYS A 97 5.69 -7.01 11.37
C LYS A 97 4.62 -6.22 10.66
N ARG A 98 4.41 -6.59 9.41
CA ARG A 98 3.35 -6.11 8.55
C ARG A 98 2.55 -7.31 8.08
N ILE A 99 1.29 -7.35 8.46
CA ILE A 99 0.42 -8.50 8.21
C ILE A 99 -0.60 -8.10 7.15
N ILE A 100 -0.61 -8.84 6.04
CA ILE A 100 -1.50 -8.60 4.91
C ILE A 100 -2.66 -9.59 4.97
N ILE A 101 -3.88 -9.07 4.90
CA ILE A 101 -5.14 -9.81 4.90
C ILE A 101 -5.93 -9.39 3.66
N THR A 102 -6.69 -10.30 3.07
CA THR A 102 -7.61 -9.98 1.97
C THR A 102 -9.03 -9.91 2.50
N LEU A 103 -9.70 -8.79 2.23
CA LEU A 103 -11.13 -8.58 2.51
C LEU A 103 -11.89 -8.55 1.18
N LEU A 104 -12.94 -9.36 1.06
CA LEU A 104 -13.84 -9.38 -0.08
C LEU A 104 -15.18 -8.79 0.34
N ARG A 105 -15.62 -7.74 -0.36
CA ARG A 105 -16.95 -7.15 -0.26
C ARG A 105 -17.78 -7.71 -1.40
N ASN A 106 -18.80 -8.51 -1.09
CA ASN A 106 -19.61 -9.22 -2.09
C ASN A 106 -20.91 -8.47 -2.39
N GLU A 107 -21.50 -7.85 -1.36
CA GLU A 107 -22.77 -7.13 -1.47
C GLU A 107 -22.70 -5.75 -0.80
N PRO A 108 -23.47 -4.77 -1.32
CA PRO A 108 -23.60 -3.47 -0.67
C PRO A 108 -24.45 -3.61 0.60
N PHE A 109 -24.21 -2.77 1.60
CA PHE A 109 -25.14 -2.65 2.72
C PHE A 109 -26.30 -1.76 2.30
N LEU A 110 -27.54 -2.28 2.41
CA LEU A 110 -28.76 -1.54 2.08
C LEU A 110 -28.95 -0.33 3.02
N ASP A 111 -28.52 -0.46 4.28
CA ASP A 111 -28.47 0.61 5.27
C ASP A 111 -27.05 0.69 5.85
N PRO A 112 -26.11 1.46 5.26
CA PRO A 112 -24.88 1.78 5.95
C PRO A 112 -25.26 2.48 7.27
N PRO A 113 -24.59 2.19 8.40
CA PRO A 113 -24.91 2.83 9.67
C PRO A 113 -24.90 4.35 9.48
N LYS A 114 -26.07 4.95 9.66
CA LYS A 114 -26.27 6.39 9.59
C LYS A 114 -25.43 6.99 10.72
N ILE A 115 -24.32 7.65 10.39
CA ILE A 115 -23.54 8.40 11.38
C ILE A 115 -24.33 9.67 11.72
N GLU A 116 -25.35 9.51 12.56
CA GLU A 116 -25.92 10.59 13.34
C GLU A 116 -25.14 10.61 14.67
N ASN A 117 -24.34 11.67 14.84
CA ASN A 117 -23.66 12.08 16.09
C ASN A 117 -22.28 11.50 16.46
N LEU A 118 -21.30 11.55 15.54
CA LEU A 118 -19.88 11.70 15.94
C LEU A 118 -19.09 12.76 15.15
N ILE A 119 -19.79 13.58 14.35
CA ILE A 119 -19.23 14.69 13.56
C ILE A 119 -19.64 16.07 14.15
N SER A 120 -20.36 16.10 15.28
CA SER A 120 -21.00 17.32 15.81
C SER A 120 -20.08 18.29 16.57
N GLU A 121 -18.98 17.85 17.22
CA GLU A 121 -18.22 18.75 18.12
C GLU A 121 -16.82 19.19 17.65
N LYS A 122 -16.38 18.83 16.44
CA LYS A 122 -15.07 19.30 15.90
C LYS A 122 -15.16 20.05 14.57
N ARG A 123 -16.31 20.65 14.26
CA ARG A 123 -16.52 21.44 13.03
C ARG A 123 -16.61 22.96 13.22
N SER A 124 -16.48 23.49 14.43
CA SER A 124 -16.74 24.92 14.72
C SER A 124 -15.55 25.87 14.53
N TYR A 125 -14.38 25.44 14.05
CA TYR A 125 -13.23 26.33 13.81
C TYR A 125 -12.76 26.44 12.35
N LEU A 126 -13.48 25.86 11.37
CA LEU A 126 -13.04 25.88 9.96
C LEU A 126 -14.03 26.44 8.93
N LEU A 127 -15.22 26.90 9.33
CA LEU A 127 -16.16 27.53 8.40
C LEU A 127 -16.41 28.99 8.78
N ASN A 128 -15.39 29.83 8.60
CA ASN A 128 -15.61 31.25 8.43
C ASN A 128 -14.60 31.82 7.44
N TYR A 129 -14.88 31.68 6.14
CA TYR A 129 -14.50 32.75 5.21
C TYR A 129 -15.45 32.78 4.01
N LYS A 130 -16.31 33.79 4.00
CA LYS A 130 -17.04 34.28 2.84
C LYS A 130 -16.06 34.54 1.69
N LYS A 131 -16.37 34.03 0.50
CA LYS A 131 -15.72 34.40 -0.76
C LYS A 131 -15.79 35.92 -0.97
N ALA A 132 -14.64 36.59 -0.91
CA ALA A 132 -14.43 37.81 -1.68
C ALA A 132 -14.14 37.40 -3.12
N ILE A 133 -14.85 38.01 -4.08
CA ILE A 133 -14.59 37.86 -5.51
C ILE A 133 -13.29 38.63 -5.79
N ALA A 134 -12.16 37.95 -5.68
CA ALA A 134 -10.85 38.45 -6.07
C ALA A 134 -10.44 37.82 -7.40
N SER A 135 -9.98 38.67 -8.32
CA SER A 135 -9.47 38.36 -9.66
C SER A 135 -8.63 37.08 -9.69
N LYS A 136 -8.86 36.22 -10.69
CA LYS A 136 -8.13 34.97 -10.94
C LYS A 136 -6.63 35.16 -10.67
N PRO A 137 -6.03 34.50 -9.67
CA PRO A 137 -4.58 34.50 -9.56
C PRO A 137 -4.04 33.69 -10.75
N LYS A 138 -3.10 34.29 -11.46
CA LYS A 138 -2.26 33.61 -12.47
C LYS A 138 -1.83 32.27 -11.87
N LYS A 139 -2.04 31.16 -12.60
CA LYS A 139 -1.47 29.85 -12.24
C LYS A 139 0.03 30.06 -11.95
N ILE A 140 0.41 30.03 -10.68
CA ILE A 140 1.81 29.85 -10.32
C ILE A 140 2.06 28.38 -10.59
N GLU A 141 2.66 28.09 -11.74
CA GLU A 141 3.23 26.77 -12.02
C GLU A 141 4.17 26.42 -10.87
N LYS A 142 3.79 25.44 -10.05
CA LYS A 142 4.72 24.83 -9.10
C LYS A 142 5.86 24.23 -9.93
N LYS A 143 7.02 24.90 -9.95
CA LYS A 143 8.28 24.40 -10.52
C LYS A 143 8.52 23.00 -9.95
N SER A 144 8.41 21.96 -10.77
CA SER A 144 8.63 20.60 -10.31
C SER A 144 10.12 20.33 -10.13
N THR A 145 10.62 20.40 -8.91
CA THR A 145 11.98 19.97 -8.50
C THR A 145 12.03 18.44 -8.45
N TYR A 146 12.21 17.79 -9.59
CA TYR A 146 12.52 16.35 -9.65
C TYR A 146 13.95 16.16 -10.13
N LEU A 147 14.83 15.62 -9.28
CA LEU A 147 16.27 15.49 -9.58
C LEU A 147 16.84 14.09 -9.31
N TYR A 148 15.99 13.06 -9.18
CA TYR A 148 16.47 11.68 -9.03
C TYR A 148 15.84 10.76 -10.06
N TRP A 149 16.67 10.02 -10.79
CA TRP A 149 16.22 8.91 -11.63
C TRP A 149 16.33 7.61 -10.84
N VAL A 150 15.22 6.88 -10.74
CA VAL A 150 15.13 5.68 -9.92
C VAL A 150 14.88 4.47 -10.81
N TYR A 151 15.70 3.45 -10.63
CA TYR A 151 15.51 2.10 -11.14
C TYR A 151 15.32 1.15 -9.96
N SER A 152 14.19 0.45 -9.90
CA SER A 152 13.98 -0.56 -8.86
C SER A 152 13.43 -1.86 -9.43
N VAL A 153 13.97 -2.98 -8.96
CA VAL A 153 13.48 -4.33 -9.24
C VAL A 153 13.05 -4.95 -7.91
N VAL A 154 11.79 -5.30 -7.81
CA VAL A 154 11.23 -6.02 -6.66
C VAL A 154 10.94 -7.45 -7.08
N ASN A 155 11.58 -8.40 -6.41
CA ASN A 155 11.45 -9.82 -6.67
C ASN A 155 10.51 -10.45 -5.64
N SER A 156 9.46 -11.10 -6.13
CA SER A 156 8.39 -11.70 -5.33
C SER A 156 8.28 -13.20 -5.65
N GLY A 157 9.40 -13.93 -5.61
CA GLY A 157 9.45 -15.35 -5.96
C GLY A 157 9.41 -15.56 -7.49
N PRO A 158 8.33 -16.08 -8.08
CA PRO A 158 8.26 -16.35 -9.53
C PRO A 158 8.16 -15.08 -10.40
N PHE A 159 7.91 -13.91 -9.81
CA PHE A 159 7.71 -12.67 -10.57
C PHE A 159 8.67 -11.57 -10.12
N SER A 160 9.10 -10.76 -11.08
CA SER A 160 9.85 -9.52 -10.84
C SER A 160 9.05 -8.32 -11.35
N LYS A 161 9.05 -7.23 -10.58
CA LYS A 161 8.46 -5.95 -11.00
C LYS A 161 9.57 -4.92 -11.15
N LYS A 162 9.74 -4.41 -12.38
CA LYS A 162 10.69 -3.33 -12.70
C LYS A 162 9.96 -1.99 -12.72
N ILE A 163 10.50 -0.99 -12.04
CA ILE A 163 9.98 0.37 -11.99
C ILE A 163 11.11 1.32 -12.38
N LYS A 164 10.80 2.25 -13.29
CA LYS A 164 11.68 3.31 -13.76
C LYS A 164 10.92 4.63 -13.64
N LYS A 165 11.34 5.54 -12.75
CA LYS A 165 10.64 6.80 -12.54
C LYS A 165 11.57 7.94 -12.12
N MET A 166 11.13 9.17 -12.33
CA MET A 166 11.70 10.33 -11.64
C MET A 166 11.13 10.41 -10.23
N ALA A 167 11.96 10.85 -9.29
CA ALA A 167 11.61 11.09 -7.90
C ALA A 167 12.14 12.46 -7.45
N ASN A 168 11.51 13.00 -6.42
CA ASN A 168 12.08 14.08 -5.61
C ASN A 168 13.00 13.47 -4.53
N LEU A 169 13.65 14.33 -3.74
CA LEU A 169 14.55 13.89 -2.68
C LEU A 169 13.81 13.02 -1.64
N ASP A 170 12.67 13.50 -1.12
CA ASP A 170 11.89 12.79 -0.10
C ASP A 170 11.46 11.38 -0.53
N ASP A 171 11.02 11.22 -1.79
CA ASP A 171 10.66 9.92 -2.34
C ASP A 171 11.90 9.03 -2.52
N ALA A 172 13.03 9.58 -2.96
CA ALA A 172 14.28 8.84 -3.10
C ALA A 172 14.77 8.33 -1.73
N GLU A 173 14.79 9.18 -0.72
CA GLU A 173 15.16 8.82 0.65
C GLU A 173 14.21 7.76 1.24
N ARG A 174 12.90 7.92 1.05
CA ARG A 174 11.93 6.90 1.48
C ARG A 174 12.17 5.55 0.80
N MET A 175 12.53 5.57 -0.48
CA MET A 175 12.87 4.34 -1.22
C MET A 175 14.16 3.70 -0.71
N ILE A 176 15.18 4.51 -0.36
CA ILE A 176 16.44 4.04 0.25
C ILE A 176 16.16 3.39 1.60
N GLN A 177 15.47 4.08 2.50
CA GLN A 177 15.15 3.57 3.85
C GLN A 177 14.38 2.24 3.76
N ARG A 178 13.39 2.17 2.87
CA ARG A 178 12.64 0.93 2.64
C ARG A 178 13.54 -0.17 2.09
N ASN A 179 14.37 0.13 1.09
CA ASN A 179 15.27 -0.86 0.51
C ASN A 179 16.24 -1.41 1.57
N GLN A 180 16.82 -0.55 2.41
CA GLN A 180 17.72 -0.94 3.51
C GLN A 180 17.08 -1.89 4.53
N LEU A 181 15.76 -1.81 4.72
CA LEU A 181 15.02 -2.78 5.54
C LEU A 181 14.76 -4.07 4.76
N ASP A 182 14.38 -3.96 3.48
CA ASP A 182 14.06 -5.09 2.62
C ASP A 182 15.26 -6.02 2.40
N ILE A 183 16.46 -5.49 2.14
CA ILE A 183 17.68 -6.31 1.94
C ILE A 183 18.07 -7.15 3.15
N LYS A 184 17.64 -6.77 4.36
CA LYS A 184 17.88 -7.57 5.57
C LYS A 184 17.02 -8.84 5.60
N THR A 185 16.01 -8.94 4.73
CA THR A 185 15.13 -10.10 4.63
C THR A 185 15.57 -11.04 3.51
N LEU A 186 15.45 -12.36 3.71
CA LEU A 186 15.77 -13.37 2.69
C LEU A 186 15.09 -13.13 1.33
N LYS A 187 13.88 -12.56 1.33
CA LYS A 187 13.15 -12.24 0.09
C LYS A 187 13.70 -10.97 -0.57
N GLY A 188 14.00 -9.94 0.23
CA GLY A 188 14.44 -8.64 -0.27
C GLY A 188 15.93 -8.55 -0.60
N GLN A 189 16.75 -9.54 -0.25
CA GLN A 189 18.14 -9.66 -0.72
C GLN A 189 18.26 -9.66 -2.25
N SER A 190 17.24 -10.14 -2.94
CA SER A 190 17.19 -10.15 -4.40
C SER A 190 16.63 -8.85 -4.99
N ASN A 191 16.16 -7.91 -4.19
CA ASN A 191 15.64 -6.63 -4.69
C ASN A 191 16.81 -5.71 -5.06
N ILE A 192 16.64 -4.94 -6.13
CA ILE A 192 17.65 -4.00 -6.63
C ILE A 192 17.03 -2.60 -6.58
N LEU A 193 17.75 -1.63 -6.05
CA LEU A 193 17.44 -0.21 -6.11
C LEU A 193 18.69 0.54 -6.52
N ILE A 194 18.60 1.28 -7.62
CA ILE A 194 19.66 2.16 -8.11
C ILE A 194 19.05 3.54 -8.33
N ILE A 195 19.70 4.56 -7.79
CA ILE A 195 19.25 5.94 -7.85
C ILE A 195 20.39 6.79 -8.40
N TRP A 196 20.10 7.60 -9.41
CA TRP A 196 21.01 8.61 -9.96
C TRP A 196 20.47 9.99 -9.66
N GLU A 197 21.36 10.91 -9.34
CA GLU A 197 21.09 12.34 -9.28
C GLU A 197 21.17 12.92 -10.69
N VAL A 198 20.13 13.64 -11.10
CA VAL A 198 19.99 14.18 -12.46
C VAL A 198 19.99 15.70 -12.37
N TYR A 199 21.03 16.33 -12.93
CA TYR A 199 21.23 17.78 -12.92
C TYR A 199 20.42 18.47 -14.02
N ASP A 200 20.34 17.86 -15.20
CA ASP A 200 19.52 18.34 -16.33
C ASP A 200 18.58 17.25 -16.83
N LYS A 201 17.32 17.34 -16.41
CA LYS A 201 16.25 16.42 -16.80
C LYS A 201 16.02 16.35 -18.32
N LYS A 202 16.07 17.49 -19.02
CA LYS A 202 15.74 17.54 -20.45
C LYS A 202 16.81 16.83 -21.25
N MET A 203 18.08 17.16 -20.99
CA MET A 203 19.20 16.53 -21.67
C MET A 203 19.36 15.06 -21.27
N PHE A 204 19.10 14.71 -20.01
CA PHE A 204 19.11 13.34 -19.53
C PHE A 204 18.16 12.43 -20.33
N PHE A 205 16.89 12.82 -20.50
CA PHE A 205 15.94 12.00 -21.26
C PHE A 205 16.28 11.94 -22.74
N LYS A 206 16.75 13.04 -23.34
CA LYS A 206 17.14 13.08 -24.76
C LYS A 206 18.23 12.03 -25.05
N HIS A 207 19.30 12.00 -24.25
CA HIS A 207 20.40 11.07 -24.45
C HIS A 207 20.05 9.64 -24.05
N LYS A 208 19.28 9.46 -22.96
CA LYS A 208 18.83 8.14 -22.51
C LYS A 208 17.91 7.42 -23.52
N VAL A 209 17.18 8.15 -24.36
CA VAL A 209 16.36 7.56 -25.43
C VAL A 209 17.24 7.11 -26.60
N LEU A 210 18.31 7.86 -26.90
CA LEU A 210 19.20 7.61 -28.03
C LEU A 210 20.25 6.53 -27.75
N ASP A 211 20.68 6.39 -26.50
CA ASP A 211 21.74 5.46 -26.08
C ASP A 211 21.25 4.58 -24.93
N LYS A 212 21.25 3.25 -25.15
CA LYS A 212 20.80 2.24 -24.17
C LYS A 212 21.74 2.14 -22.97
N ASP A 213 23.03 2.43 -23.17
CA ASP A 213 24.08 2.28 -22.16
C ASP A 213 24.45 3.62 -21.53
N TYR A 214 23.66 4.67 -21.81
CA TYR A 214 23.90 6.03 -21.37
C TYR A 214 24.12 6.16 -19.85
N LEU A 215 23.44 5.33 -19.04
CA LEU A 215 23.54 5.34 -17.58
C LEU A 215 24.91 4.87 -17.04
N TYR A 216 25.73 4.23 -17.88
CA TYR A 216 27.05 3.71 -17.52
C TYR A 216 28.20 4.59 -18.04
N ARG A 217 27.89 5.66 -18.78
CA ARG A 217 28.89 6.58 -19.35
C ARG A 217 29.03 7.85 -18.52
N LYS A 218 30.20 8.48 -18.62
CA LYS A 218 30.42 9.82 -18.07
C LYS A 218 29.49 10.81 -18.77
N SER A 219 28.71 11.55 -17.99
CA SER A 219 27.79 12.57 -18.51
C SER A 219 27.76 13.79 -17.60
N PRO A 220 27.66 15.01 -18.17
CA PRO A 220 27.47 16.22 -17.38
C PRO A 220 26.04 16.39 -16.85
N TYR A 221 25.09 15.56 -17.30
CA TYR A 221 23.66 15.76 -17.03
C TYR A 221 23.12 14.94 -15.85
N PHE A 222 23.91 14.00 -15.35
CA PHE A 222 23.59 13.17 -14.19
C PHE A 222 24.89 12.64 -13.57
N ASN A 223 24.84 12.15 -12.33
CA ASN A 223 26.00 11.52 -11.72
C ASN A 223 26.27 10.13 -12.32
N SER A 224 27.43 9.91 -12.94
CA SER A 224 27.73 8.59 -13.52
C SER A 224 27.89 7.49 -12.47
N LYS A 225 28.31 7.85 -11.25
CA LYS A 225 28.24 6.98 -10.09
C LYS A 225 26.87 7.19 -9.42
N PRO A 226 26.03 6.14 -9.28
CA PRO A 226 24.73 6.26 -8.64
C PRO A 226 24.83 6.89 -7.25
N TYR A 227 23.85 7.72 -6.91
CA TYR A 227 23.65 8.27 -5.56
C TYR A 227 23.42 7.16 -4.53
N TYR A 228 22.68 6.12 -4.94
CA TYR A 228 22.46 4.93 -4.13
C TYR A 228 22.42 3.68 -5.01
N THR A 229 23.01 2.60 -4.52
CA THR A 229 22.86 1.25 -5.09
C THR A 229 22.72 0.25 -3.95
N THR A 230 21.92 -0.79 -4.17
CA THR A 230 21.73 -1.88 -3.21
C THR A 230 23.00 -2.71 -2.97
N GLU A 231 24.07 -2.53 -3.76
CA GLU A 231 25.37 -3.20 -3.61
C GLU A 231 26.16 -2.84 -2.33
N SER A 232 25.67 -1.92 -1.49
CA SER A 232 26.37 -1.52 -0.25
C SER A 232 26.28 -2.53 0.92
N TYR A 233 25.80 -3.76 0.70
CA TYR A 233 25.83 -4.86 1.69
C TYR A 233 26.31 -6.19 1.10
N GLY A 234 27.45 -6.19 0.39
CA GLY A 234 28.28 -7.39 0.21
C GLY A 234 27.88 -8.37 -0.88
N LEU A 235 27.14 -7.94 -1.90
CA LEU A 235 27.02 -8.67 -3.16
C LEU A 235 27.51 -7.76 -4.28
N GLU A 236 28.76 -7.97 -4.70
CA GLU A 236 29.26 -7.40 -5.95
C GLU A 236 28.37 -7.92 -7.08
N ILE A 237 27.65 -7.03 -7.75
CA ILE A 237 27.04 -7.37 -9.03
C ILE A 237 28.19 -7.47 -10.00
N SER A 238 28.55 -8.70 -10.37
CA SER A 238 29.46 -8.92 -11.48
C SER A 238 28.87 -8.24 -12.71
N SER A 239 29.61 -7.25 -13.20
CA SER A 239 29.33 -6.55 -14.45
C SER A 239 29.39 -7.54 -15.60
N ASN A 240 28.25 -8.04 -16.04
CA ASN A 240 28.08 -8.69 -17.35
C ASN A 240 26.61 -8.63 -17.76
N TYR A 241 26.21 -7.50 -18.36
CA TYR A 241 25.17 -7.41 -19.38
C TYR A 241 25.47 -6.23 -20.29
#